data_AF-A0A2J9EBM2-F1
#
_entry.id   AF-A0A2J9EBM2-F1
#
_cell.length_a   1.000
_cell.length_b   1.000
_cell.length_c   1.000
_cell.angle_alpha   90.00
_cell.angle_beta   90.00
_cell.angle_gamma   90.00
#
_symmetry.space_group_name_H-M   'P 1'
#
loop_
_entity.id
_entity.type
_entity.pdbx_description
1 polymer ?
#
loop_
_entity_poly.entity_id
_entity_poly.type
_entity_poly.pdbx_seq_one_letter_code
_entity_poly.pdbx_strand_id
1 'polypeptide(L)' 'MRNIEIKTFNADVEQLTTLLTAARLEERAERGLLVARRLVALADQIERKSSSRFEAIELIRAEAERYENEAREAVR' A
#
# COMPACT_ATOMS: atom_id res chain seq x y z
N MET A 1 14.00 46.11 12.01
CA MET A 1 13.05 45.50 11.06
C MET A 1 13.78 44.36 10.36
N ARG A 2 13.25 43.12 10.40
CA ARG A 2 13.82 41.98 9.66
C ARG A 2 13.13 41.91 8.30
N ASN A 3 13.91 41.99 7.21
CA ASN A 3 13.43 41.73 5.87
C ASN A 3 12.92 40.28 5.81
N ILE A 4 11.63 40.11 5.52
CA ILE A 4 11.08 38.80 5.17
C ILE A 4 11.15 38.72 3.65
N GLU A 5 12.08 37.91 3.13
CA GLU A 5 12.13 37.57 1.72
C GLU A 5 11.02 36.54 1.43
N ILE A 6 9.98 36.98 0.73
CA ILE A 6 8.95 36.08 0.21
C ILE A 6 9.53 35.39 -1.02
N LYS A 7 9.95 34.14 -0.88
CA LYS A 7 10.32 33.30 -2.02
C LYS A 7 9.04 32.80 -2.68
N THR A 8 8.71 33.33 -3.84
CA THR A 8 7.61 32.85 -4.68
C THR A 8 8.08 31.62 -5.45
N PHE A 9 7.46 30.48 -5.18
CA PHE A 9 7.73 29.24 -5.91
C PHE A 9 6.71 29.13 -7.04
N ASN A 10 7.11 29.49 -8.27
CA ASN A 10 6.31 29.23 -9.47
C ASN A 10 6.53 27.78 -9.89
N ALA A 11 5.84 26.86 -9.23
CA ALA A 11 5.75 25.49 -9.73
C ALA A 11 4.69 25.43 -10.84
N ASP A 12 5.07 24.82 -11.96
CA ASP A 12 4.12 24.47 -13.01
C ASP A 12 3.15 23.41 -12.45
N VAL A 13 1.90 23.81 -12.26
CA VAL A 13 0.84 22.96 -11.71
C VAL A 13 0.67 21.69 -12.56
N GLU A 14 0.86 21.78 -13.87
CA GLU A 14 0.76 20.65 -14.78
C GLU A 14 1.87 19.63 -14.52
N GLN A 15 3.11 20.11 -14.33
CA GLN A 15 4.23 19.24 -13.95
C GLN A 15 4.02 18.58 -12.58
N LEU A 16 3.53 19.33 -11.59
CA LEU A 16 3.21 18.78 -10.27
C LEU A 16 2.11 17.72 -10.34
N THR A 17 1.04 17.96 -11.10
CA THR A 17 -0.04 16.98 -11.28
C THR A 17 0.43 15.72 -12.01
N THR A 18 1.36 15.86 -12.96
CA THR A 18 1.98 14.73 -13.66
C THR A 18 2.80 13.87 -12.70
N LEU A 19 3.67 14.50 -11.89
CA LEU A 19 4.47 13.81 -10.88
C LEU A 19 3.60 13.12 -9.83
N LEU A 20 2.53 13.79 -9.36
CA LEU A 20 1.60 13.22 -8.40
C LEU A 20 0.87 11.99 -8.97
N THR A 21 0.45 12.07 -10.23
CA THR A 21 -0.19 10.94 -10.92
C THR A 21 0.76 9.76 -11.06
N ALA A 22 2.01 10.01 -11.45
CA ALA A 22 3.03 8.97 -11.55
C ALA A 22 3.29 8.30 -10.21
N ALA A 23 3.48 9.07 -9.14
CA ALA A 23 3.71 8.55 -7.79
C ALA A 23 2.54 7.69 -7.29
N ARG A 24 1.29 8.09 -7.55
CA ARG A 24 0.09 7.31 -7.20
C ARG A 24 0.00 5.99 -7.97
N LEU A 25 0.40 5.98 -9.23
CA LEU A 25 0.43 4.75 -10.04
C LEU A 25 1.49 3.77 -9.53
N GLU A 26 2.68 4.27 -9.22
CA GLU A 26 3.77 3.48 -8.64
C GLU A 26 3.36 2.88 -7.28
N GLU A 27 2.82 3.70 -6.37
CA GLU A 27 2.30 3.22 -5.09
C GLU A 27 1.24 2.14 -5.25
N ARG A 28 0.29 2.30 -6.17
CA ARG A 28 -0.75 1.30 -6.44
C ARG A 28 -0.14 -0.02 -6.94
N ALA A 29 0.87 0.06 -7.81
CA ALA A 29 1.57 -1.12 -8.31
C ALA A 29 2.34 -1.84 -7.20
N GLU A 30 3.07 -1.10 -6.37
CA GLU A 30 3.82 -1.65 -5.24
C GLU A 30 2.89 -2.31 -4.21
N ARG A 31 1.77 -1.67 -3.87
CA ARG A 31 0.75 -2.25 -2.97
C ARG A 31 0.19 -3.55 -3.55
N GLY A 32 -0.15 -3.58 -4.84
CA GLY A 32 -0.61 -4.80 -5.50
C GLY A 32 0.43 -5.93 -5.45
N LEU A 33 1.70 -5.61 -5.69
CA LEU A 33 2.80 -6.58 -5.63
C LEU A 33 3.02 -7.13 -4.21
N LEU A 34 2.92 -6.27 -3.20
CA LEU A 34 3.02 -6.66 -1.80
C LEU A 34 1.91 -7.66 -1.41
N VAL A 35 0.67 -7.38 -1.80
CA VAL A 35 -0.48 -8.28 -1.60
C VAL A 35 -0.23 -9.63 -2.29
N ALA A 36 0.22 -9.63 -3.54
CA ALA A 36 0.50 -10.87 -4.27
C ALA A 36 1.56 -11.73 -3.55
N ARG A 37 2.67 -11.13 -3.10
CA ARG A 37 3.75 -11.83 -2.37
C ARG A 37 3.25 -12.46 -1.07
N ARG A 38 2.39 -11.75 -0.35
CA ARG A 38 1.82 -12.22 0.91
C ARG A 38 0.81 -13.34 0.71
N LEU A 39 0.01 -13.31 -0.36
CA LEU A 39 -0.86 -14.43 -0.73
C LEU A 39 -0.05 -15.70 -1.07
N VAL A 40 1.09 -15.56 -1.75
CA VAL A 40 2.01 -16.69 -1.98
C VAL A 40 2.56 -17.24 -0.67
N ALA A 41 3.05 -16.37 0.22
CA ALA A 41 3.56 -16.79 1.53
C ALA A 41 2.48 -17.47 2.40
N LEU A 42 1.23 -17.01 2.32
CA LEU A 42 0.10 -17.63 2.99
C LEU A 42 -0.18 -19.03 2.43
N ALA A 43 -0.14 -19.21 1.11
CA ALA A 43 -0.30 -20.52 0.49
C ALA A 43 0.80 -21.49 0.93
N ASP A 44 2.07 -21.06 0.90
CA ASP A 44 3.21 -21.83 1.38
C ASP A 44 3.04 -22.24 2.86
N GLN A 45 2.52 -21.34 3.69
CA GLN A 45 2.25 -21.62 5.10
C GLN A 45 1.17 -22.68 5.27
N ILE A 46 0.07 -22.60 4.51
CA ILE A 46 -1.03 -23.57 4.55
C ILE A 46 -0.53 -24.95 4.11
N GLU A 47 0.26 -25.01 3.03
CA GLU A 47 0.83 -26.25 2.50
C GLU A 47 1.80 -26.89 3.50
N ARG A 48 2.76 -26.12 4.06
CA ARG A 48 3.78 -26.65 4.98
C ARG A 48 3.23 -27.13 6.31
N LYS A 49 2.14 -26.52 6.80
CA LYS A 49 1.58 -26.86 8.12
C LYS A 49 0.62 -28.04 8.08
N SER A 50 0.31 -28.60 6.90
CA SER A 50 -0.79 -29.56 6.73
C SER A 50 -2.06 -29.06 7.42
N SER A 51 -2.30 -27.74 7.34
CA SER A 51 -3.30 -27.07 8.16
C SER A 51 -4.68 -27.65 7.89
N SER A 52 -5.48 -27.79 8.95
CA SER A 52 -6.87 -28.19 8.77
C SER A 52 -7.60 -27.14 7.91
N ARG A 53 -8.66 -27.56 7.22
CA ARG A 53 -9.48 -26.64 6.42
C ARG A 53 -9.95 -25.42 7.23
N PHE A 54 -10.23 -25.60 8.51
CA PHE A 54 -10.62 -24.53 9.43
C PHE A 54 -9.48 -23.54 9.67
N GLU A 55 -8.27 -24.03 9.97
CA GLU A 55 -7.09 -23.18 10.15
C GLU A 55 -6.76 -22.38 8.89
N ALA A 56 -6.84 -23.02 7.72
CA ALA A 56 -6.61 -22.34 6.45
C ALA A 56 -7.60 -21.18 6.23
N ILE A 57 -8.89 -21.39 6.56
CA ILE A 57 -9.92 -20.34 6.46
C ILE A 57 -9.62 -19.18 7.41
N GLU A 58 -9.27 -19.47 8.66
CA GLU A 58 -8.95 -18.41 9.63
C GLU A 58 -7.69 -17.64 9.26
N LEU A 59 -6.65 -18.31 8.74
CA LEU A 59 -5.46 -17.64 8.23
C LEU A 59 -5.78 -16.71 7.04
N ILE A 60 -6.65 -17.14 6.12
CA ILE A 60 -7.11 -16.30 5.01
C ILE A 60 -7.89 -15.08 5.51
N ARG A 61 -8.76 -15.26 6.51
CA ARG A 61 -9.53 -14.15 7.10
C ARG A 61 -8.63 -13.15 7.81
N ALA A 62 -7.68 -13.61 8.61
CA ALA A 62 -6.71 -12.76 9.28
C ALA A 62 -5.86 -11.97 8.27
N GLU A 63 -5.46 -12.60 7.16
CA GLU A 63 -4.73 -11.92 6.10
C GLU A 63 -5.59 -10.86 5.40
N ALA A 64 -6.87 -11.15 5.14
CA ALA A 64 -7.81 -10.20 4.58
C ALA A 64 -8.06 -8.99 5.51
N GLU A 65 -8.24 -9.22 6.81
CA GLU A 65 -8.39 -8.16 7.81
C GLU A 65 -7.15 -7.26 7.86
N ARG A 66 -5.94 -7.85 7.72
CA ARG A 66 -4.70 -7.06 7.64
C ARG A 66 -4.71 -6.14 6.42
N TYR A 67 -5.12 -6.64 5.25
CA TYR A 67 -5.23 -5.79 4.05
C TYR A 67 -6.25 -4.67 4.20
N GLU A 68 -7.41 -4.95 4.81
CA GLU A 68 -8.40 -3.90 5.09
C GLU A 68 -7.84 -2.82 6.02
N ASN A 69 -7.12 -3.21 7.06
CA ASN A 69 -6.51 -2.28 8.00
C ASN A 69 -5.43 -1.41 7.32
N GLU A 70 -4.53 -2.02 6.55
CA GLU A 70 -3.52 -1.29 5.78
C GLU A 70 -4.15 -0.34 4.75
N ALA A 71 -5.25 -0.74 4.10
CA ALA A 71 -5.99 0.11 3.18
C ALA A 71 -6.65 1.30 3.89
N ARG A 72 -7.18 1.12 5.12
CA ARG A 72 -7.76 2.21 5.91
C ARG A 72 -6.69 3.19 6.41
N GLU A 73 -5.56 2.69 6.90
CA GLU A 73 -4.44 3.52 7.35
C GLU A 73 -3.88 4.38 6.22
N ALA A 74 -3.80 3.82 5.01
CA ALA A 74 -3.35 4.52 3.82
C ALA A 74 -4.22 5.72 3.38
N VAL A 75 -5.47 5.80 3.85
CA VAL A 75 -6.44 6.86 3.48
C VAL A 75 -6.62 7.87 4.62
N ARG A 76 -6.00 7.63 5.78
CA ARG A 76 -6.11 8.47 6.98
C ARG A 76 -5.03 9.55 7.03
#